data_AF-A0A0K9XJP9-F1
#
_entry.id   AF-A0A0K9XJP9-F1
#
_cell.length_a   1.000
_cell.length_b   1.000
_cell.length_c   1.000
_cell.angle_alpha   90.00
_cell.angle_beta   90.00
_cell.angle_gamma   90.00
#
_symmetry.space_group_name_H-M   'P 1'
#
loop_
_entity.id
_entity.type
_entity.pdbx_description
1 polymer ?
#
loop_
_entity_poly.entity_id
_entity_poly.type
_entity_poly.pdbx_seq_one_letter_code
_entity_poly.pdbx_strand_id
1 'polypeptide(L)'
;MCEVEYRSSGVPLEEYELTRRDHSRQKQGEEISEWARRQVEEDDAQCRADPARAERRHQAFENVAKLMQSFKKADHEIMRWRVRLYCGHIIETEAHYTYTDPLSAGSYGRRCSECGEDRQTIVAFEPIGLRGEPPEATEPLPPPPKKKLTRAELERRVKTLEKENERLRAKFSS
;
A
#
# COMPACT_ATOMS: atom_id res chain seq x y z
N MET A 1 10.93 10.40 -15.81
CA MET A 1 9.84 10.38 -14.81
C MET A 1 8.55 10.64 -15.56
N CYS A 2 7.51 9.82 -15.39
CA CYS A 2 6.19 10.16 -15.92
C CYS A 2 5.60 11.25 -15.01
N GLU A 3 5.14 12.34 -15.60
CA GLU A 3 4.45 13.41 -14.90
C GLU A 3 3.12 12.84 -14.40
N VAL A 4 2.97 12.68 -13.07
CA VAL A 4 1.74 12.18 -12.44
C VAL A 4 0.86 13.39 -12.15
N GLU A 5 -0.31 13.47 -12.79
CA GLU A 5 -1.28 14.52 -12.53
C GLU A 5 -2.12 14.15 -11.29
N TYR A 6 -1.98 14.94 -10.22
CA TYR A 6 -2.74 14.76 -8.99
C TYR A 6 -4.12 15.40 -9.10
N ARG A 7 -5.13 14.67 -8.64
CA ARG A 7 -6.52 15.10 -8.75
C ARG A 7 -6.95 15.89 -7.54
N SER A 8 -7.90 16.79 -7.76
CA SER A 8 -8.68 17.46 -6.71
C SER A 8 -10.15 17.12 -6.88
N SER A 9 -10.93 17.19 -5.80
CA SER A 9 -12.38 16.97 -5.83
C SER A 9 -13.06 17.78 -4.74
N GLY A 10 -14.14 18.48 -5.08
CA GLY A 10 -14.95 19.20 -4.09
C GLY A 10 -14.24 20.41 -3.47
N VAL A 11 -13.42 21.11 -4.24
CA VAL A 11 -12.74 22.35 -3.82
C VAL A 11 -13.60 23.58 -4.12
N PRO A 12 -13.60 24.62 -3.26
CA PRO A 12 -12.89 24.71 -1.98
C PRO A 12 -13.50 23.78 -0.92
N LEU A 13 -12.63 23.20 -0.08
CA LEU A 13 -13.01 22.13 0.86
C LEU A 13 -13.95 22.63 1.98
N GLU A 14 -13.80 23.90 2.35
CA GLU A 14 -14.55 24.57 3.40
C GLU A 14 -16.02 24.74 3.03
N GLU A 15 -16.32 24.93 1.74
CA GLU A 15 -17.66 25.14 1.19
C GLU A 15 -18.30 23.85 0.66
N TYR A 16 -17.64 22.70 0.84
CA TYR A 16 -18.13 21.44 0.31
C TYR A 16 -19.44 21.01 0.98
N GLU A 17 -20.50 20.92 0.19
CA GLU A 17 -21.80 20.40 0.61
C GLU A 17 -21.89 18.89 0.40
N LEU A 18 -22.32 18.17 1.46
CA LEU A 18 -22.47 16.72 1.41
C LEU A 18 -23.54 16.31 0.41
N THR A 19 -23.20 15.31 -0.41
CA THR A 19 -24.13 14.73 -1.36
C THR A 19 -24.79 13.46 -0.80
N ARG A 20 -25.88 13.02 -1.43
CA ARG A 20 -26.50 11.70 -1.14
C ARG A 20 -25.50 10.54 -1.26
N ARG A 21 -24.52 10.66 -2.16
CA ARG A 21 -23.48 9.65 -2.35
C ARG A 21 -22.56 9.56 -1.13
N ASP A 22 -22.25 10.70 -0.52
CA ASP A 22 -21.38 10.75 0.67
C ASP A 22 -22.06 10.12 1.88
N HIS A 23 -23.34 10.43 2.10
CA HIS A 23 -24.15 9.76 3.12
C HIS A 23 -24.19 8.23 2.91
N SER A 24 -24.37 7.80 1.67
CA SER A 24 -24.41 6.37 1.34
C SER A 24 -23.05 5.69 1.60
N ARG A 25 -21.95 6.35 1.25
CA ARG A 25 -20.58 5.87 1.49
C ARG A 25 -20.25 5.81 2.97
N GLN A 26 -20.60 6.85 3.73
CA GLN A 26 -20.40 6.88 5.17
C GLN A 26 -21.13 5.72 5.85
N LYS A 27 -22.41 5.53 5.51
CA LYS A 27 -23.20 4.42 6.04
C LYS A 27 -22.60 3.06 5.69
N GLN A 28 -22.16 2.85 4.45
CA GLN A 28 -21.48 1.62 4.05
C GLN A 28 -20.18 1.40 4.84
N GLY A 29 -19.41 2.46 5.08
CA GLY A 29 -18.21 2.41 5.92
C GLY A 29 -18.51 1.98 7.35
N GLU A 30 -19.61 2.49 7.93
CA GLU A 30 -20.11 2.11 9.26
C GLU A 30 -20.59 0.65 9.31
N GLU A 31 -21.31 0.17 8.30
CA GLU A 31 -21.77 -1.22 8.22
C GLU A 31 -20.61 -2.21 8.09
N ILE A 32 -19.67 -1.94 7.17
CA ILE A 32 -18.43 -2.73 7.03
C ILE A 32 -17.66 -2.72 8.34
N SER A 33 -17.67 -1.58 9.02
CA SER A 33 -16.98 -1.39 10.27
C SER A 33 -17.50 -2.29 11.39
N GLU A 34 -18.82 -2.30 11.56
CA GLU A 34 -19.49 -3.15 12.54
C GLU A 34 -19.29 -4.63 12.23
N TRP A 35 -19.37 -5.01 10.94
CA TRP A 35 -19.12 -6.37 10.51
C TRP A 35 -17.68 -6.81 10.86
N ALA A 36 -16.69 -5.97 10.55
CA ALA A 36 -15.29 -6.24 10.86
C ALA A 36 -15.07 -6.36 12.38
N ARG A 37 -15.73 -5.51 13.19
CA ARG A 37 -15.64 -5.60 14.66
C ARG A 37 -16.15 -6.96 15.17
N ARG A 38 -17.31 -7.42 14.68
CA ARG A 38 -17.86 -8.74 15.07
C ARG A 38 -16.91 -9.89 14.71
N GLN A 39 -16.28 -9.83 13.53
CA GLN A 39 -15.31 -10.84 13.11
C GLN A 39 -14.05 -10.84 13.98
N VAL A 40 -13.57 -9.67 14.38
CA VAL A 40 -12.44 -9.56 15.33
C VAL A 40 -12.81 -10.14 16.70
N GLU A 41 -14.00 -9.83 17.22
CA GLU A 41 -14.48 -10.38 18.50
C GLU A 41 -14.60 -11.91 18.47
N GLU A 42 -15.07 -12.46 17.36
CA GLU A 42 -15.15 -13.91 17.14
C GLU A 42 -13.76 -14.55 17.09
N ASP A 43 -12.83 -14.00 16.31
CA ASP A 43 -11.46 -14.50 16.23
C ASP A 43 -10.75 -14.40 17.60
N ASP A 44 -10.94 -13.29 18.33
CA ASP A 44 -10.42 -13.11 19.68
C ASP A 44 -10.98 -14.16 20.66
N ALA A 45 -12.26 -14.51 20.57
CA ALA A 45 -12.86 -15.58 21.37
C ALA A 45 -12.22 -16.94 21.03
N GLN A 46 -11.98 -17.22 19.75
CA GLN A 46 -11.33 -18.45 19.30
C GLN A 46 -9.86 -18.52 19.77
N CYS A 47 -9.13 -17.41 19.74
CA CYS A 47 -7.77 -17.34 20.29
C CYS A 47 -7.73 -17.51 21.82
N ARG A 48 -8.72 -17.01 22.56
CA ARG A 48 -8.82 -17.24 24.01
C ARG A 48 -9.08 -18.72 24.35
N ALA A 49 -9.81 -19.42 23.49
CA ALA A 49 -10.12 -20.84 23.67
C ALA A 49 -8.97 -21.78 23.24
N ASP A 50 -8.13 -21.37 22.28
CA ASP A 50 -7.01 -22.15 21.76
C ASP A 50 -5.67 -21.36 21.83
N PRO A 51 -4.83 -21.64 22.84
CA PRO A 51 -3.51 -21.01 22.97
C PRO A 51 -2.59 -21.22 21.76
N ALA A 52 -2.68 -22.37 21.07
CA ALA A 52 -1.86 -22.62 19.89
C ALA A 52 -2.28 -21.74 18.71
N ARG A 53 -3.58 -21.41 18.61
CA ARG A 53 -4.07 -20.44 17.63
C ARG A 53 -3.62 -19.02 17.96
N ALA A 54 -3.69 -18.62 19.24
CA ALA A 54 -3.20 -17.32 19.68
C ALA A 54 -1.72 -17.13 19.31
N GLU A 55 -0.88 -18.14 19.54
CA GLU A 55 0.54 -18.12 19.18
C GLU A 55 0.76 -17.99 17.67
N ARG A 56 0.04 -18.77 16.85
CA ARG A 56 0.11 -18.64 15.37
C ARG A 56 -0.27 -17.24 14.90
N ARG A 57 -1.30 -16.65 15.51
CA ARG A 57 -1.74 -15.28 15.19
C ARG A 57 -0.67 -14.26 15.56
N HIS A 58 -0.09 -14.38 16.75
CA HIS A 58 1.02 -13.52 17.21
C HIS A 58 2.19 -13.59 16.22
N GLN A 59 2.64 -14.79 15.86
CA GLN A 59 3.74 -14.97 14.92
C GLN A 59 3.45 -14.38 13.53
N ALA A 60 2.21 -14.51 13.05
CA ALA A 60 1.77 -13.91 11.80
C ALA A 60 1.84 -12.37 11.86
N PHE A 61 1.35 -11.76 12.95
CA PHE A 61 1.45 -10.31 13.15
C PHE A 61 2.90 -9.83 13.22
N GLU A 62 3.79 -10.56 13.90
CA GLU A 62 5.22 -10.21 13.91
C GLU A 62 5.85 -10.26 12.52
N ASN A 63 5.52 -11.27 11.72
CA ASN A 63 6.06 -11.40 10.37
C ASN A 63 5.57 -10.26 9.47
N VAL A 64 4.29 -9.88 9.59
CA VAL A 64 3.73 -8.73 8.89
C VAL A 64 4.37 -7.43 9.37
N ALA A 65 4.57 -7.25 10.68
CA ALA A 65 5.22 -6.06 11.23
C ALA A 65 6.66 -5.92 10.72
N LYS A 66 7.44 -7.00 10.70
CA LYS A 66 8.80 -7.03 10.12
C LYS A 66 8.79 -6.68 8.64
N LEU A 67 7.83 -7.20 7.89
CA LEU A 67 7.64 -6.87 6.48
C LEU A 67 7.28 -5.38 6.30
N MET A 68 6.37 -4.84 7.08
CA MET A 68 5.97 -3.43 6.99
C MET A 68 7.11 -2.48 7.35
N GLN A 69 7.96 -2.86 8.32
CA GLN A 69 9.14 -2.07 8.72
C GLN A 69 10.23 -2.01 7.64
N SER A 70 10.31 -2.99 6.74
CA SER A 70 11.29 -2.97 5.65
C SER A 70 10.93 -1.95 4.56
N PHE A 71 9.66 -1.58 4.45
CA PHE A 71 9.19 -0.53 3.56
C PHE A 71 9.32 0.85 4.21
N LYS A 72 10.54 1.33 4.41
CA LYS A 72 10.77 2.76 4.69
C LYS A 72 10.56 3.55 3.41
N LYS A 73 9.48 4.33 3.36
CA LYS A 73 9.25 5.30 2.28
C LYS A 73 10.16 6.50 2.52
N ALA A 74 10.85 6.95 1.49
CA ALA A 74 11.59 8.20 1.57
C ALA A 74 10.61 9.39 1.51
N ASP A 75 10.93 10.52 2.12
CA ASP A 75 10.02 11.68 2.17
C ASP A 75 9.60 12.17 0.77
N HIS A 76 10.48 12.05 -0.22
CA HIS A 76 10.16 12.40 -1.61
C HIS A 76 9.21 11.42 -2.31
N GLU A 77 8.96 10.26 -1.71
CA GLU A 77 7.97 9.29 -2.19
C GLU A 77 6.60 9.50 -1.55
N ILE A 78 6.48 10.46 -0.63
CA ILE A 78 5.26 10.73 0.13
C ILE A 78 4.55 11.95 -0.45
N MET A 79 3.38 11.73 -1.02
CA MET A 79 2.46 12.77 -1.44
C MET A 79 1.48 13.10 -0.31
N ARG A 80 1.19 14.39 -0.15
CA ARG A 80 0.30 14.91 0.89
C ARG A 80 -0.94 15.54 0.28
N TRP A 81 -2.07 15.38 0.95
CA TRP A 81 -3.37 15.96 0.57
C TRP A 81 -4.03 16.62 1.77
N ARG A 82 -4.73 17.73 1.54
CA ARG A 82 -5.80 18.18 2.44
C ARG A 82 -7.06 17.41 2.06
N VAL A 83 -7.73 16.85 3.07
CA VAL A 83 -8.96 16.08 2.85
C VAL A 83 -10.05 16.57 3.78
N ARG A 84 -11.24 16.77 3.21
CA ARG A 84 -12.47 17.02 3.95
C ARG A 84 -13.07 15.68 4.33
N LEU A 85 -13.21 15.45 5.63
CA LEU A 85 -13.91 14.29 6.16
C LEU A 85 -15.42 14.53 6.19
N TYR A 86 -16.21 13.46 6.19
CA TYR A 86 -17.67 13.52 6.27
C TYR A 86 -18.15 14.37 7.47
N CYS A 87 -17.48 14.26 8.63
CA CYS A 87 -17.88 14.95 9.86
C CYS A 87 -17.83 16.48 9.83
N GLY A 88 -17.03 17.11 8.98
CA GLY A 88 -16.79 18.56 9.12
C GLY A 88 -15.35 18.98 8.87
N HIS A 89 -14.43 18.15 9.34
CA HIS A 89 -13.06 18.60 9.56
C HIS A 89 -12.19 18.37 8.33
N ILE A 90 -11.20 19.25 8.18
CA ILE A 90 -10.19 19.16 7.12
C ILE A 90 -8.89 18.72 7.78
N ILE A 91 -8.35 17.58 7.35
CA ILE A 91 -7.10 17.04 7.88
C ILE A 91 -6.08 16.83 6.77
N GLU A 92 -4.82 16.67 7.14
CA GLU A 92 -3.78 16.20 6.21
C GLU A 92 -3.75 14.68 6.17
N THR A 93 -3.57 14.12 4.98
CA THR A 93 -3.27 12.69 4.81
C THR A 93 -2.11 12.49 3.85
N GLU A 94 -1.42 11.38 4.05
CA GLU A 94 -0.24 11.00 3.29
C GLU A 94 -0.43 9.65 2.60
N ALA A 95 0.14 9.49 1.41
CA ALA A 95 0.25 8.22 0.70
C ALA A 95 1.46 8.23 -0.25
N HIS A 96 1.73 7.10 -0.88
CA HIS A 96 2.81 7.03 -1.88
C HIS A 96 2.47 7.90 -3.10
N TYR A 97 3.46 8.57 -3.68
CA TYR A 97 3.28 9.53 -4.80
C TYR A 97 2.66 8.92 -6.07
N THR A 98 2.68 7.60 -6.21
CA THR A 98 2.03 6.91 -7.35
C THR A 98 0.51 6.94 -7.30
N TYR A 99 -0.08 7.27 -6.14
CA TYR A 99 -1.53 7.45 -6.04
C TYR A 99 -1.89 8.86 -6.49
N THR A 100 -2.77 8.96 -7.49
CA THR A 100 -3.24 10.25 -8.03
C THR A 100 -4.31 10.92 -7.17
N ASP A 101 -4.94 10.16 -6.27
CA ASP A 101 -5.93 10.63 -5.30
C ASP A 101 -5.83 9.82 -3.99
N PRO A 102 -6.26 10.39 -2.84
CA PRO A 102 -6.12 9.74 -1.55
C PRO A 102 -7.09 8.57 -1.32
N LEU A 103 -8.13 8.42 -2.15
CA LEU A 103 -9.11 7.32 -2.03
C LEU A 103 -8.51 6.02 -2.59
N SER A 104 -7.76 6.12 -3.68
CA SER A 104 -7.07 5.01 -4.34
C SER A 104 -5.95 4.40 -3.48
N ALA A 105 -5.45 5.14 -2.49
CA ALA A 105 -4.45 4.67 -1.54
C ALA A 105 -4.98 3.62 -0.52
N GLY A 106 -6.24 3.19 -0.65
CA GLY A 106 -6.81 2.07 0.11
C GLY A 106 -7.26 2.41 1.53
N SER A 107 -7.31 3.69 1.89
CA SER A 107 -7.79 4.12 3.21
C SER A 107 -9.18 4.73 3.11
N TYR A 108 -10.19 3.87 3.19
CA TYR A 108 -11.60 4.27 3.07
C TYR A 108 -12.17 4.93 4.33
N GLY A 109 -11.56 4.69 5.50
CA GLY A 109 -11.96 5.29 6.77
C GLY A 109 -10.77 5.93 7.47
N ARG A 110 -10.93 7.18 7.88
CA ARG A 110 -9.92 7.95 8.63
C ARG A 110 -10.42 8.27 10.04
N ARG A 111 -9.51 8.28 11.00
CA ARG A 111 -9.78 8.89 12.32
C ARG A 111 -9.73 10.40 12.15
N CYS A 112 -10.77 11.10 12.57
CA CYS A 112 -10.73 12.55 12.65
C CYS A 112 -9.92 12.98 13.87
N SER A 113 -8.88 13.79 13.67
CA SER A 113 -8.06 14.32 14.77
C SER A 113 -8.77 15.38 15.61
N GLU A 114 -9.83 16.01 15.09
CA GLU A 114 -10.55 17.08 15.78
C GLU A 114 -11.71 16.55 16.64
N CYS A 115 -12.62 15.76 16.07
CA CYS A 115 -13.74 15.20 16.83
C CYS A 115 -13.49 13.79 17.41
N GLY A 116 -12.36 13.15 17.06
CA GLY A 116 -12.02 11.81 17.53
C GLY A 116 -12.80 10.67 16.87
N GLU A 117 -13.80 10.98 16.04
CA GLU A 117 -14.62 9.97 15.38
C GLU A 117 -13.78 9.14 14.43
N ASP A 118 -13.96 7.82 14.52
CA ASP A 118 -13.23 6.87 13.71
C ASP A 118 -13.96 6.61 12.38
N ARG A 119 -13.20 6.14 11.39
CA ARG A 119 -13.74 5.64 10.10
C ARG A 119 -14.58 6.66 9.32
N GLN A 120 -14.19 7.93 9.40
CA GLN A 120 -14.75 9.00 8.59
C GLN A 120 -14.37 8.86 7.12
N THR A 121 -15.37 8.98 6.24
CA THR A 121 -15.18 8.96 4.79
C THR A 121 -14.56 10.27 4.31
N ILE A 122 -13.62 10.21 3.38
CA ILE A 122 -13.12 11.39 2.65
C ILE A 122 -14.15 11.78 1.59
N VAL A 123 -14.67 13.01 1.66
CA VAL A 123 -15.72 13.52 0.75
C VAL A 123 -15.20 14.52 -0.28
N ALA A 124 -14.13 15.24 0.05
CA ALA A 124 -13.44 16.17 -0.84
C ALA A 124 -11.94 16.19 -0.51
N PHE A 125 -11.11 16.59 -1.47
CA PHE A 125 -9.65 16.61 -1.31
C PHE A 125 -8.94 17.51 -2.32
N GLU A 126 -7.76 17.98 -1.94
CA GLU A 126 -6.83 18.67 -2.82
C GLU A 126 -5.37 18.29 -2.50
N PRO A 127 -4.49 18.22 -3.51
CA PRO A 127 -3.09 17.93 -3.31
C PRO A 127 -2.36 19.11 -2.66
N ILE A 128 -1.48 18.81 -1.70
CA ILE A 128 -0.53 19.78 -1.12
C ILE A 128 0.79 19.72 -1.89
N GLY A 129 1.25 18.50 -2.20
CA GLY A 129 2.54 18.23 -2.83
C GLY A 129 3.35 17.16 -2.10
N LEU A 130 4.53 16.87 -2.64
CA LEU A 130 5.46 15.92 -2.02
C LEU A 130 5.96 16.46 -0.68
N ARG A 131 6.30 15.55 0.24
CA ARG A 131 6.83 15.90 1.56
C ARG A 131 8.30 16.30 1.49
N GLY A 132 9.07 15.69 0.60
CA GLY A 132 10.47 16.03 0.33
C GLY A 132 10.70 16.32 -1.15
N GLU A 133 11.76 17.07 -1.43
CA GLU A 133 12.26 17.19 -2.79
C GLU A 133 12.86 15.86 -3.25
N PRO A 134 12.60 15.42 -4.49
CA PRO A 134 13.30 14.28 -5.07
C PRO A 134 14.81 14.51 -4.97
N PRO A 135 15.60 13.49 -4.62
CA PRO A 135 17.04 13.62 -4.69
C PRO A 135 17.42 14.04 -6.10
N GLU A 136 18.32 15.02 -6.21
CA GLU A 136 18.90 15.43 -7.48
C GLU A 136 19.33 14.17 -8.22
N ALA A 137 18.90 14.03 -9.48
CA ALA A 137 19.17 12.84 -10.26
C ALA A 137 20.69 12.67 -10.36
N THR A 138 21.25 11.86 -9.47
CA THR A 138 22.65 11.47 -9.56
C THR A 138 22.73 10.71 -10.86
N GLU A 139 23.54 11.21 -11.80
CA GLU A 139 23.70 10.55 -13.09
C GLU A 139 23.88 9.05 -12.84
N PRO A 140 23.06 8.19 -13.48
CA PRO A 140 23.14 6.77 -13.24
C PRO A 140 24.58 6.35 -13.51
N LEU A 141 25.27 5.91 -12.44
CA LEU A 141 26.61 5.37 -12.56
C LEU A 141 26.58 4.34 -13.69
N PRO A 142 27.50 4.42 -14.66
CA PRO A 142 27.49 3.53 -15.81
C PRO A 142 27.39 2.09 -15.29
N PRO A 143 26.45 1.28 -15.85
CA PRO A 143 26.25 -0.07 -15.37
C PRO A 143 27.61 -0.78 -15.35
N PRO A 144 27.96 -1.51 -14.27
CA PRO A 144 29.23 -2.20 -14.21
C PRO A 144 29.37 -3.04 -15.48
N PRO A 145 30.54 -3.02 -16.14
CA PRO A 145 30.71 -3.70 -17.41
C PRO A 145 30.29 -5.15 -17.23
N LYS A 146 29.25 -5.56 -17.97
CA LYS A 146 28.79 -6.96 -17.98
C LYS A 146 30.03 -7.79 -18.29
N LYS A 147 30.50 -8.60 -17.33
CA LYS A 147 31.58 -9.57 -17.58
C LYS A 147 31.11 -10.45 -18.73
N LYS A 148 31.63 -10.18 -19.93
CA LYS A 148 31.39 -11.04 -21.09
C LYS A 148 32.08 -12.35 -20.77
N LEU A 149 31.29 -13.35 -20.38
CA LEU A 149 31.77 -14.72 -20.26
C LEU A 149 32.46 -15.08 -21.57
N THR A 150 33.66 -15.62 -21.48
CA THR A 150 34.41 -16.09 -22.63
C THR A 150 33.62 -17.18 -23.35
N ARG A 151 33.85 -17.35 -24.64
CA ARG A 151 33.18 -18.38 -25.45
C ARG A 151 33.27 -19.78 -24.81
N ALA A 152 34.42 -20.10 -24.21
CA ALA A 152 34.65 -21.37 -23.50
C ALA A 152 33.83 -21.53 -22.20
N GLU A 153 33.48 -20.43 -21.54
CA GLU A 153 32.59 -20.44 -20.36
C GLU A 153 31.12 -20.60 -20.76
N LEU A 154 30.72 -19.97 -21.88
CA LEU A 154 29.39 -20.13 -22.46
C LEU A 154 29.17 -21.56 -22.94
N GLU A 155 30.12 -22.16 -23.65
CA GLU A 155 30.04 -23.54 -24.13
C GLU A 155 29.92 -24.55 -22.97
N ARG A 156 30.66 -24.33 -21.87
CA ARG A 156 30.52 -25.14 -20.65
C ARG A 156 29.15 -25.03 -20.01
N ARG A 157 28.58 -23.83 -19.99
CA ARG A 157 27.26 -23.57 -19.40
C ARG A 157 26.14 -24.16 -20.24
N VAL A 158 26.21 -24.04 -21.57
CA VAL A 158 25.28 -24.68 -22.50
C VAL A 158 25.28 -26.19 -22.30
N LYS A 159 26.46 -26.82 -22.28
CA LYS A 159 26.57 -28.27 -22.07
C LYS A 159 25.99 -28.75 -20.73
N THR A 160 26.09 -27.91 -19.70
CA THR A 160 25.51 -28.21 -18.38
C THR A 160 23.98 -28.12 -18.40
N LEU A 161 23.45 -27.07 -19.04
CA LEU A 161 22.01 -26.86 -19.18
C LEU A 161 21.36 -27.91 -20.09
N GLU A 162 22.03 -28.35 -21.14
CA GLU A 162 21.54 -29.42 -22.02
C GLU A 162 21.39 -30.75 -21.28
N LYS A 163 22.39 -31.13 -20.47
CA LYS A 163 22.30 -32.32 -19.60
C LYS A 163 21.16 -32.21 -18.59
N GLU A 164 20.96 -31.04 -18.02
CA GLU A 164 19.87 -30.83 -17.06
C GLU A 164 18.50 -30.89 -17.76
N ASN A 165 18.37 -30.34 -18.97
CA ASN A 165 17.17 -30.42 -19.78
C ASN A 165 16.84 -31.88 -20.14
N GLU A 166 17.84 -32.66 -20.54
CA GLU A 166 17.68 -34.08 -20.85
C GLU A 166 17.23 -34.88 -19.62
N ARG A 167 17.83 -34.63 -18.45
CA ARG A 167 17.40 -35.22 -17.18
C ARG A 167 15.96 -34.86 -16.84
N LEU A 168 15.56 -33.60 -17.04
CA LEU A 168 14.20 -33.15 -16.76
C LEU A 168 13.20 -33.78 -17.74
N ARG A 169 13.52 -33.83 -19.04
CA ARG A 169 12.68 -34.50 -20.04
C ARG A 169 12.52 -35.99 -19.73
N ALA A 170 13.58 -36.68 -19.34
CA ALA A 170 13.48 -38.08 -18.91
C ALA A 170 12.59 -38.27 -17.66
N LYS A 171 12.62 -37.30 -16.73
CA LYS A 171 11.79 -37.29 -15.52
C LYS A 171 10.30 -36.99 -15.79
N PHE A 172 9.99 -36.27 -16.86
CA PHE A 172 8.62 -35.91 -17.23
C PHE A 172 8.03 -36.76 -18.37
N SER A 173 8.79 -37.71 -18.91
CA SER A 173 8.35 -38.69 -19.92
C SER A 173 8.14 -40.11 -19.38
N SER A 174 8.11 -40.29 -18.05
CA SER A 174 7.66 -41.51 -17.35
C SER A 174 6.38 -41.22 -16.57
#